data_AF-A0A1A9IWQ4-F1
#
_entry.id   AF-A0A1A9IWQ4-F1
#
_cell.length_a   1.000
_cell.length_b   1.000
_cell.length_c   1.000
_cell.angle_alpha   90.00
_cell.angle_beta   90.00
_cell.angle_gamma   90.00
#
_symmetry.space_group_name_H-M   'P 1'
#
loop_
_entity.id
_entity.type
_entity.pdbx_description
1 polymer ?
#
loop_
_entity_poly.entity_id
_entity_poly.type
_entity_poly.pdbx_seq_one_letter_code
_entity_poly.pdbx_strand_id
1 'polypeptide(L)'
;MRVAGLVAGAVATAVIAVGAIGYAVAEGGGPADGAPAAGATAPAPTVPAAGSADAGFARDMAVHHQQAVEMSYIVRDRTSDPEVRRLAYDIAQTQANQRGMLLGWLDLWGLPKVSAGPPMAWMGMGTGGATPGAPNADGTDGTDGALMPGMATDAQLKELGRLRGRAAEVLYLRLMTAHHRGGIHMAQACAAACAVGAEKRLAQGMVDAQQSEIDLMADMLEKRGAATGS
;
A
#
# COMPACT_ATOMS: atom_id res chain seq x y z
N MET A 1 -44.79 21.49 -46.83
CA MET A 1 -43.39 21.63 -47.30
C MET A 1 -42.52 20.71 -46.46
N ARG A 2 -41.83 19.76 -47.10
CA ARG A 2 -40.89 18.83 -46.47
C ARG A 2 -39.52 19.51 -46.34
N VAL A 3 -38.87 19.45 -45.19
CA VAL A 3 -37.41 19.28 -45.10
C VAL A 3 -37.11 18.42 -43.89
N ALA A 4 -36.70 17.18 -44.16
CA ALA A 4 -36.08 16.28 -43.20
C ALA A 4 -34.61 16.67 -43.07
N GLY A 5 -34.13 16.86 -41.84
CA GLY A 5 -32.70 16.96 -41.53
C GLY A 5 -32.23 15.65 -40.91
N LEU A 6 -31.48 14.86 -41.67
CA LEU A 6 -30.70 13.72 -41.22
C LEU A 6 -29.27 14.19 -40.88
N VAL A 7 -28.52 13.29 -40.23
CA VAL A 7 -27.04 13.18 -40.17
C VAL A 7 -26.41 13.92 -38.96
N ALA A 8 -25.58 13.33 -38.11
CA ALA A 8 -25.01 11.98 -37.97
C ALA A 8 -24.49 11.80 -36.53
N GLY A 9 -24.57 10.58 -36.00
CA GLY A 9 -23.85 10.18 -34.80
C GLY A 9 -22.35 10.05 -35.09
N ALA A 10 -21.52 10.67 -34.25
CA ALA A 10 -20.08 10.48 -34.28
C ALA A 10 -19.73 9.19 -33.52
N VAL A 11 -19.37 8.15 -34.28
CA VAL A 11 -18.72 6.94 -33.76
C VAL A 11 -17.24 7.30 -33.54
N ALA A 12 -16.82 7.41 -32.29
CA ALA A 12 -15.41 7.56 -31.95
C ALA A 12 -14.73 6.18 -32.05
N THR A 13 -14.18 5.87 -33.22
CA THR A 13 -13.27 4.74 -33.40
C THR A 13 -11.94 5.04 -32.71
N ALA A 14 -11.66 4.32 -31.62
CA ALA A 14 -10.38 4.33 -30.93
C ALA A 14 -9.29 3.75 -31.85
N VAL A 15 -8.29 4.56 -32.19
CA VAL A 15 -7.08 4.11 -32.89
C VAL A 15 -6.14 3.49 -31.85
N ILE A 16 -5.95 2.18 -31.92
CA ILE A 16 -4.90 1.47 -31.19
C ILE A 16 -3.58 1.78 -31.90
N ALA A 17 -2.77 2.67 -31.32
CA ALA A 17 -1.40 2.88 -31.76
C ALA A 17 -0.53 1.73 -31.22
N VAL A 18 -0.30 0.73 -32.06
CA VAL A 18 0.75 -0.27 -31.86
C VAL A 18 2.09 0.44 -32.03
N GLY A 19 2.81 0.68 -30.93
CA GLY A 19 4.16 1.23 -30.97
C GLY A 19 5.12 0.24 -31.61
N ALA A 20 5.48 0.48 -32.87
CA ALA A 20 6.54 -0.23 -33.56
C ALA A 20 7.90 0.13 -32.93
N ILE A 21 8.59 -0.88 -32.38
CA ILE A 21 9.98 -0.76 -31.94
C ILE A 21 10.84 -0.64 -33.20
N GLY A 22 11.30 0.57 -33.50
CA GLY A 22 12.26 0.82 -34.58
C GLY A 22 13.66 0.38 -34.17
N TYR A 23 14.17 -0.67 -34.81
CA TYR A 23 15.60 -1.02 -34.76
C TYR A 23 16.33 -0.14 -35.77
N ALA A 24 17.16 0.80 -35.30
CA ALA A 24 18.03 1.57 -36.17
C ALA A 24 19.35 0.81 -36.35
N VAL A 25 19.60 0.30 -37.56
CA VAL A 25 20.92 -0.17 -37.98
C VAL A 25 21.62 1.00 -38.66
N ALA A 26 22.65 1.55 -38.04
CA ALA A 26 23.52 2.53 -38.66
C ALA A 26 24.78 1.81 -39.17
N GLU A 27 24.89 1.67 -40.49
CA GLU A 27 26.16 1.36 -41.15
C GLU A 27 26.87 2.67 -41.53
N GLY A 28 28.10 2.83 -41.08
CA GLY A 28 28.98 3.95 -41.46
C GLY A 28 30.42 3.59 -41.15
N GLY A 29 31.17 3.18 -42.18
CA GLY A 29 32.55 2.74 -42.09
C GLY A 29 33.60 3.87 -42.07
N GLY A 30 34.70 3.61 -41.36
CA GLY A 30 35.97 4.36 -41.40
C GLY A 30 36.90 3.84 -40.29
N PRO A 31 38.20 3.55 -40.55
CA PRO A 31 39.04 2.79 -39.62
C PRO A 31 39.83 3.69 -38.68
N ALA A 32 39.77 3.41 -37.37
CA ALA A 32 40.85 3.70 -36.43
C ALA A 32 40.66 2.85 -35.16
N ASP A 33 41.75 2.20 -34.78
CA ASP A 33 41.90 1.24 -33.70
C ASP A 33 41.24 1.60 -32.37
N GLY A 34 40.34 0.74 -31.93
CA GLY A 34 39.72 0.78 -30.61
C GLY A 34 38.74 -0.37 -30.49
N ALA A 35 39.20 -1.51 -29.97
CA ALA A 35 38.37 -2.69 -29.77
C ALA A 35 37.05 -2.33 -29.05
N PRO A 36 35.88 -2.83 -29.48
CA PRO A 36 34.66 -2.63 -28.71
C PRO A 36 34.84 -3.40 -27.41
N ALA A 37 34.80 -2.68 -26.28
CA ALA A 37 34.73 -3.31 -24.97
C ALA A 37 33.46 -4.17 -24.95
N ALA A 38 33.68 -5.48 -25.05
CA ALA A 38 32.65 -6.49 -24.97
C ALA A 38 31.93 -6.35 -23.62
N GLY A 39 30.61 -6.17 -23.69
CA GLY A 39 29.66 -6.57 -22.66
C GLY A 39 29.99 -6.13 -21.24
N ALA A 40 29.68 -4.88 -20.89
CA ALA A 40 29.19 -4.63 -19.54
C ALA A 40 27.81 -5.31 -19.42
N THR A 41 27.80 -6.62 -19.14
CA THR A 41 26.61 -7.27 -18.60
C THR A 41 26.19 -6.45 -17.41
N ALA A 42 25.02 -5.79 -17.50
CA ALA A 42 24.40 -5.18 -16.34
C ALA A 42 24.42 -6.24 -15.23
N PRO A 43 24.89 -5.91 -14.02
CA PRO A 43 24.91 -6.89 -12.93
C PRO A 43 23.50 -7.47 -12.82
N ALA A 44 23.41 -8.80 -12.75
CA ALA A 44 22.14 -9.46 -12.52
C ALA A 44 21.49 -8.81 -11.29
N PRO A 45 20.17 -8.54 -11.31
CA PRO A 45 19.50 -7.96 -10.16
C PRO A 45 19.78 -8.83 -8.95
N THR A 46 20.52 -8.29 -7.99
CA THR A 46 20.87 -9.01 -6.77
C THR A 46 19.58 -9.20 -5.97
N VAL A 47 19.20 -10.45 -5.79
CA VAL A 47 18.08 -10.83 -4.92
C VAL A 47 18.36 -10.24 -3.52
N PRO A 48 17.40 -9.52 -2.90
CA PRO A 48 17.59 -8.99 -1.56
C PRO A 48 17.88 -10.10 -0.54
N ALA A 49 18.76 -9.83 0.42
CA ALA A 49 19.03 -10.77 1.50
C ALA A 49 17.75 -10.97 2.36
N ALA A 50 17.59 -12.14 2.98
CA ALA A 50 16.39 -12.44 3.78
C ALA A 50 16.16 -11.46 4.95
N GLY A 51 17.22 -10.88 5.50
CA GLY A 51 17.17 -9.85 6.57
C GLY A 51 17.29 -8.40 6.08
N SER A 52 17.14 -8.16 4.77
CA SER A 52 17.17 -6.81 4.19
C SER A 52 15.91 -6.00 4.56
N ALA A 53 15.99 -4.68 4.37
CA ALA A 53 14.83 -3.80 4.50
C ALA A 53 13.73 -4.17 3.50
N ASP A 54 14.09 -4.53 2.25
CA ASP A 54 13.15 -4.99 1.22
C ASP A 54 12.35 -6.20 1.69
N ALA A 55 13.06 -7.26 2.12
CA ALA A 55 12.41 -8.49 2.58
C ALA A 55 11.63 -8.30 3.89
N GLY A 56 12.09 -7.41 4.78
CA GLY A 56 11.40 -7.09 6.03
C GLY A 56 10.11 -6.30 5.79
N PHE A 57 10.20 -5.22 5.02
CA PHE A 57 9.06 -4.37 4.66
C PHE A 57 7.99 -5.17 3.91
N ALA A 58 8.37 -5.98 2.92
CA ALA A 58 7.41 -6.78 2.17
C ALA A 58 6.60 -7.72 3.05
N ARG A 59 7.22 -8.36 4.05
CA ARG A 59 6.52 -9.25 4.99
C ARG A 59 5.61 -8.47 5.92
N ASP A 60 6.16 -7.45 6.55
CA ASP A 60 5.48 -6.69 7.60
C ASP A 60 4.31 -5.89 7.01
N MET A 61 4.53 -5.18 5.91
CA MET A 61 3.47 -4.43 5.23
C MET A 61 2.40 -5.35 4.62
N ALA A 62 2.75 -6.56 4.19
CA ALA A 62 1.74 -7.52 3.73
C ALA A 62 0.81 -8.01 4.86
N VAL A 63 1.31 -8.13 6.09
CA VAL A 63 0.49 -8.44 7.27
C VAL A 63 -0.34 -7.22 7.68
N HIS A 64 0.26 -6.02 7.68
CA HIS A 64 -0.41 -4.76 7.99
C HIS A 64 -1.61 -4.52 7.05
N HIS A 65 -1.38 -4.62 5.73
CA HIS A 65 -2.43 -4.50 4.71
C HIS A 65 -3.54 -5.53 4.82
N GLN A 66 -3.23 -6.73 5.31
CA GLN A 66 -4.27 -7.76 5.52
C GLN A 66 -5.32 -7.30 6.53
N GLN A 67 -4.91 -6.60 7.60
CA GLN A 67 -5.82 -6.12 8.63
C GLN A 67 -6.68 -4.95 8.12
N ALA A 68 -6.13 -4.04 7.32
CA ALA A 68 -6.93 -3.00 6.68
C ALA A 68 -8.04 -3.58 5.80
N VAL A 69 -7.71 -4.58 4.96
CA VAL A 69 -8.69 -5.28 4.12
C VAL A 69 -9.78 -5.91 4.98
N GLU A 70 -9.43 -6.57 6.09
CA GLU A 70 -10.38 -7.14 7.03
C GLU A 70 -11.31 -6.08 7.64
N MET A 71 -10.76 -4.99 8.20
CA MET A 71 -11.55 -3.89 8.75
C MET A 71 -12.53 -3.30 7.72
N SER A 72 -12.07 -3.15 6.48
CA SER A 72 -12.90 -2.66 5.37
C SER A 72 -14.05 -3.60 5.02
N TYR A 73 -13.84 -4.92 5.03
CA TYR A 73 -14.94 -5.88 4.86
C TYR A 73 -15.91 -5.81 6.05
N ILE A 74 -15.41 -5.76 7.28
CA ILE A 74 -16.24 -5.67 8.48
C ILE A 74 -17.15 -4.43 8.38
N VAL A 75 -16.61 -3.22 8.21
CA VAL A 75 -17.43 -2.00 8.23
C VAL A 75 -18.49 -1.98 7.12
N ARG A 76 -18.18 -2.55 5.94
CA ARG A 76 -19.15 -2.64 4.84
C ARG A 76 -20.38 -3.47 5.21
N ASP A 77 -20.24 -4.48 6.06
CA ASP A 77 -21.38 -5.24 6.57
C ASP A 77 -22.09 -4.54 7.75
N ARG A 78 -21.47 -3.51 8.33
CA ARG A 78 -21.96 -2.82 9.55
C ARG A 78 -22.71 -1.53 9.25
N THR A 79 -22.62 -0.97 8.04
CA THR A 79 -23.34 0.25 7.64
C THR A 79 -23.90 0.20 6.22
N SER A 80 -24.94 1.00 5.97
CA SER A 80 -25.47 1.33 4.65
C SER A 80 -24.98 2.68 4.10
N ASP A 81 -24.14 3.41 4.84
CA ASP A 81 -23.62 4.71 4.41
C ASP A 81 -22.76 4.60 3.13
N PRO A 82 -23.11 5.30 2.04
CA PRO A 82 -22.43 5.15 0.76
C PRO A 82 -20.99 5.69 0.77
N GLU A 83 -20.69 6.75 1.53
CA GLU A 83 -19.35 7.34 1.58
C GLU A 83 -18.36 6.37 2.27
N VAL A 84 -18.73 5.83 3.44
CA VAL A 84 -17.90 4.88 4.19
C VAL A 84 -17.74 3.57 3.44
N ARG A 85 -18.81 3.06 2.84
CA ARG A 85 -18.74 1.83 2.04
C ARG A 85 -17.82 1.99 0.82
N ARG A 86 -17.82 3.16 0.19
CA ARG A 86 -16.94 3.47 -0.95
C ARG A 86 -15.48 3.56 -0.50
N LEU A 87 -15.19 4.35 0.52
CA LEU A 87 -13.84 4.43 1.10
C LEU A 87 -13.30 3.05 1.47
N ALA A 88 -14.10 2.24 2.17
CA ALA A 88 -13.70 0.87 2.53
C ALA A 88 -13.46 -0.03 1.32
N TYR A 89 -14.22 0.14 0.23
CA TYR A 89 -13.94 -0.59 -1.01
C TYR A 89 -12.60 -0.18 -1.62
N ASP A 90 -12.36 1.13 -1.74
CA ASP A 90 -11.17 1.66 -2.40
C ASP A 90 -9.89 1.27 -1.63
N ILE A 91 -9.92 1.35 -0.29
CA ILE A 91 -8.85 0.86 0.59
C ILE A 91 -8.64 -0.64 0.42
N ALA A 92 -9.71 -1.44 0.49
CA ALA A 92 -9.60 -2.89 0.37
C ALA A 92 -9.01 -3.32 -0.98
N GLN A 93 -9.41 -2.69 -2.09
CA GLN A 93 -8.87 -3.00 -3.42
C GLN A 93 -7.39 -2.62 -3.51
N THR A 94 -7.05 -1.39 -3.10
CA THR A 94 -5.69 -0.88 -3.20
C THR A 94 -4.74 -1.70 -2.33
N GLN A 95 -5.07 -1.91 -1.06
CA GLN A 95 -4.21 -2.62 -0.12
C GLN A 95 -4.12 -4.12 -0.42
N ALA A 96 -5.20 -4.77 -0.89
CA ALA A 96 -5.12 -6.16 -1.33
C ALA A 96 -4.20 -6.33 -2.56
N ASN A 97 -4.26 -5.41 -3.52
CA ASN A 97 -3.38 -5.42 -4.68
C ASN A 97 -1.90 -5.21 -4.28
N GLN A 98 -1.63 -4.21 -3.44
CA GLN A 98 -0.28 -3.92 -2.94
C GLN A 98 0.28 -5.09 -2.12
N ARG A 99 -0.54 -5.71 -1.25
CA ARG A 99 -0.18 -6.94 -0.54
C ARG A 99 0.19 -8.06 -1.51
N GLY A 100 -0.57 -8.24 -2.58
CA GLY A 100 -0.27 -9.21 -3.63
C GLY A 100 1.09 -8.96 -4.30
N MET A 101 1.43 -7.70 -4.59
CA MET A 101 2.74 -7.32 -5.14
C MET A 101 3.88 -7.66 -4.18
N LEU A 102 3.78 -7.26 -2.91
CA LEU A 102 4.81 -7.52 -1.90
C LEU A 102 5.05 -9.03 -1.69
N LEU A 103 3.98 -9.81 -1.60
CA LEU A 103 4.07 -11.27 -1.48
C LEU A 103 4.62 -11.93 -2.76
N GLY A 104 4.25 -11.40 -3.93
CA GLY A 104 4.77 -11.86 -5.22
C GLY A 104 6.25 -11.56 -5.39
N TRP A 105 6.74 -10.43 -4.87
CA TRP A 105 8.17 -10.12 -4.86
C TRP A 105 8.94 -11.06 -3.94
N LEU A 106 8.42 -11.37 -2.74
CA LEU A 106 9.02 -12.37 -1.87
C LEU A 106 9.13 -13.74 -2.56
N ASP A 107 8.09 -14.16 -3.29
CA ASP A 107 8.14 -15.40 -4.09
C ASP A 107 9.17 -15.32 -5.22
N LEU A 108 9.21 -14.21 -5.96
CA LEU A 108 10.18 -13.99 -7.03
C LEU A 108 11.63 -14.00 -6.53
N TRP A 109 11.86 -13.53 -5.31
CA TRP A 109 13.15 -13.54 -4.63
C TRP A 109 13.47 -14.88 -3.97
N GLY A 110 12.55 -15.86 -3.98
CA GLY A 110 12.72 -17.13 -3.30
C GLY A 110 12.79 -17.00 -1.77
N LEU A 111 12.20 -15.94 -1.21
CA LEU A 111 12.22 -15.66 0.22
C LEU A 111 10.93 -16.11 0.91
N PRO A 112 11.00 -16.63 2.15
CA PRO A 112 9.81 -16.96 2.92
C PRO A 112 8.92 -15.74 3.14
N LYS A 113 7.60 -15.91 3.07
CA LYS A 113 6.60 -14.88 3.37
C LYS A 113 6.43 -14.57 4.87
N VAL A 114 6.93 -15.47 5.71
CA VAL A 114 6.91 -15.34 7.17
C VAL A 114 8.35 -15.29 7.67
N SER A 115 8.64 -14.37 8.59
CA SER A 115 9.93 -14.26 9.25
C SER A 115 9.96 -15.06 10.54
N ALA A 116 11.13 -15.61 10.89
CA ALA A 116 11.38 -16.16 12.23
C ALA A 116 11.72 -15.06 13.26
N GLY A 117 12.13 -13.88 12.80
CA GLY A 117 12.38 -12.72 13.65
C GLY A 117 11.10 -11.95 13.97
N PRO A 118 11.13 -11.09 15.00
CA PRO A 118 9.97 -10.26 15.34
C PRO A 118 9.64 -9.28 14.19
N PRO A 119 8.37 -8.85 14.07
CA PRO A 119 8.00 -7.74 13.20
C PRO A 119 8.87 -6.52 13.48
N MET A 120 9.10 -5.70 12.45
CA MET A 120 9.85 -4.46 12.49
C MET A 120 11.35 -4.60 12.81
N ALA A 121 11.89 -5.83 12.88
CA ALA A 121 13.34 -6.06 13.09
C ALA A 121 14.21 -5.38 12.04
N TRP A 122 13.74 -5.31 10.80
CA TRP A 122 14.43 -4.67 9.67
C TRP A 122 14.55 -3.14 9.83
N MET A 123 13.72 -2.52 10.69
CA MET A 123 13.82 -1.12 11.08
C MET A 123 14.64 -0.91 12.36
N GLY A 124 15.25 -1.96 12.93
CA GLY A 124 15.93 -1.88 14.22
C GLY A 124 14.98 -1.80 15.43
N MET A 125 13.69 -2.11 15.23
CA MET A 125 12.64 -2.01 16.25
C MET A 125 12.21 -3.38 16.83
N GLY A 126 12.77 -4.46 16.30
CA GLY A 126 12.47 -5.82 16.73
C GLY A 126 13.02 -6.11 18.13
N THR A 127 12.12 -6.36 19.09
CA THR A 127 12.38 -6.63 20.53
C THR A 127 12.77 -5.44 21.43
N GLY A 128 12.29 -4.22 21.12
CA GLY A 128 12.44 -3.10 22.07
C GLY A 128 11.86 -1.74 21.65
N GLY A 129 11.19 -1.68 20.49
CA GLY A 129 10.65 -0.44 19.92
C GLY A 129 9.22 -0.10 20.32
N ALA A 130 8.56 -0.89 21.17
CA ALA A 130 7.61 -0.31 22.10
C ALA A 130 8.46 0.42 23.12
N THR A 131 8.61 1.73 22.99
CA THR A 131 9.03 2.56 24.12
C THR A 131 8.21 2.10 25.32
N PRO A 132 8.83 1.68 26.43
CA PRO A 132 8.09 1.44 27.66
C PRO A 132 7.36 2.74 28.02
N GLY A 133 6.05 2.78 27.77
CA GLY A 133 5.22 3.96 28.00
C GLY A 133 4.93 4.87 26.80
N ALA A 134 5.18 4.50 25.55
CA ALA A 134 4.39 5.11 24.46
C ALA A 134 3.06 4.36 24.37
N PRO A 135 1.94 4.96 24.79
CA PRO A 135 0.65 4.33 24.62
C PRO A 135 0.38 4.21 23.11
N ASN A 136 -0.21 3.10 22.69
CA ASN A 136 -1.10 3.16 21.54
C ASN A 136 -2.10 4.31 21.79
N ALA A 137 -2.63 4.97 20.77
CA ALA A 137 -3.54 6.11 20.93
C ALA A 137 -4.73 5.87 21.91
N ASP A 138 -5.01 4.61 22.28
CA ASP A 138 -6.02 4.20 23.24
C ASP A 138 -5.51 3.65 24.59
N GLY A 139 -4.20 3.66 24.86
CA GLY A 139 -3.60 3.17 26.11
C GLY A 139 -3.50 1.66 26.25
N THR A 140 -3.66 0.89 25.16
CA THR A 140 -3.48 -0.57 25.19
C THR A 140 -2.03 -0.97 24.94
N ASP A 141 -1.50 -1.86 25.77
CA ASP A 141 -0.23 -2.53 25.57
C ASP A 141 -0.32 -3.33 24.26
N GLY A 142 0.76 -3.37 23.45
CA GLY A 142 0.83 -4.14 22.19
C GLY A 142 0.74 -5.68 22.34
N THR A 143 0.10 -6.15 23.41
CA THR A 143 -0.06 -7.55 23.81
C THR A 143 -1.37 -8.18 23.30
N ASP A 144 -2.32 -7.39 22.76
CA ASP A 144 -3.62 -7.85 22.26
C ASP A 144 -3.70 -7.89 20.71
N GLY A 145 -2.69 -8.50 20.06
CA GLY A 145 -2.69 -8.74 18.60
C GLY A 145 -2.17 -7.60 17.72
N ALA A 146 -1.96 -6.40 18.26
CA ALA A 146 -1.35 -5.27 17.55
C ALA A 146 0.18 -5.41 17.46
N LEU A 147 0.67 -6.15 16.45
CA LEU A 147 2.08 -6.48 16.25
C LEU A 147 2.95 -5.36 15.65
N MET A 148 2.34 -4.36 15.04
CA MET A 148 3.02 -3.31 14.28
C MET A 148 2.34 -1.96 14.52
N PRO A 149 3.04 -0.82 14.30
CA PRO A 149 2.48 0.51 14.53
C PRO A 149 1.11 0.69 13.87
N GLY A 150 0.15 1.22 14.63
CA GLY A 150 -1.18 1.58 14.13
C GLY A 150 -2.14 0.40 13.89
N MET A 151 -1.70 -0.86 13.99
CA MET A 151 -2.64 -1.98 13.86
C MET A 151 -3.70 -1.93 14.96
N ALA A 152 -4.93 -2.26 14.58
CA ALA A 152 -6.01 -2.47 15.52
C ALA A 152 -5.75 -3.73 16.37
N THR A 153 -6.17 -3.70 17.63
CA THR A 153 -6.14 -4.87 18.51
C THR A 153 -7.27 -5.84 18.19
N ASP A 154 -7.16 -7.08 18.69
CA ASP A 154 -8.23 -8.07 18.57
C ASP A 154 -9.53 -7.59 19.24
N ALA A 155 -9.43 -6.90 20.38
CA ALA A 155 -10.58 -6.29 21.04
C ALA A 155 -11.25 -5.20 20.18
N GLN A 156 -10.47 -4.34 19.51
CA GLN A 156 -10.99 -3.30 18.62
C GLN A 156 -11.66 -3.89 17.38
N LEU A 157 -11.08 -4.93 16.77
CA LEU A 157 -11.69 -5.65 15.63
C LEU A 157 -13.02 -6.31 16.03
N LYS A 158 -13.08 -6.94 17.21
CA LYS A 158 -14.32 -7.51 17.76
C LYS A 158 -15.37 -6.43 18.00
N GLU A 159 -14.97 -5.28 18.53
CA GLU A 159 -15.90 -4.17 18.77
C GLU A 159 -16.42 -3.59 17.46
N LEU A 160 -15.57 -3.38 16.45
CA LEU A 160 -16.00 -2.98 15.11
C LEU A 160 -17.00 -4.00 14.51
N GLY A 161 -16.73 -5.29 14.72
CA GLY A 161 -17.62 -6.39 14.36
C GLY A 161 -18.90 -6.48 15.18
N ARG A 162 -19.12 -5.65 16.19
CA ARG A 162 -20.35 -5.61 16.99
C ARG A 162 -21.21 -4.39 16.68
N LEU A 163 -20.57 -3.24 16.46
CA LEU A 163 -21.25 -1.97 16.19
C LEU A 163 -21.99 -1.97 14.84
N ARG A 164 -22.91 -1.03 14.67
CA ARG A 164 -23.69 -0.82 13.43
C ARG A 164 -23.88 0.68 13.15
N GLY A 165 -24.15 1.01 11.88
CA GLY A 165 -24.41 2.37 11.41
C GLY A 165 -23.32 3.35 11.82
N ARG A 166 -23.71 4.55 12.22
CA ARG A 166 -22.80 5.65 12.58
C ARG A 166 -21.75 5.28 13.63
N ALA A 167 -22.07 4.42 14.59
CA ALA A 167 -21.09 3.99 15.60
C ALA A 167 -19.96 3.14 14.99
N ALA A 168 -20.30 2.21 14.09
CA ALA A 168 -19.31 1.41 13.37
C ALA A 168 -18.49 2.28 12.41
N GLU A 169 -19.13 3.23 11.75
CA GLU A 169 -18.45 4.18 10.83
C GLU A 169 -17.39 5.00 11.57
N VAL A 170 -17.75 5.60 12.71
CA VAL A 170 -16.81 6.42 13.50
C VAL A 170 -15.65 5.56 14.02
N LEU A 171 -15.93 4.35 14.50
CA LEU A 171 -14.85 3.45 14.97
C LEU A 171 -13.93 3.05 13.80
N TYR A 172 -14.49 2.64 12.66
CA TYR A 172 -13.71 2.29 11.47
C TYR A 172 -12.79 3.43 11.03
N LEU A 173 -13.33 4.64 10.90
CA LEU A 173 -12.55 5.81 10.45
C LEU A 173 -11.40 6.12 11.42
N ARG A 174 -11.62 5.98 12.74
CA ARG A 174 -10.57 6.15 13.75
C ARG A 174 -9.49 5.08 13.67
N LEU A 175 -9.90 3.80 13.62
CA LEU A 175 -8.97 2.67 13.52
C LEU A 175 -8.14 2.77 12.23
N MET A 176 -8.78 3.04 11.09
CA MET A 176 -8.11 3.17 9.81
C MET A 176 -7.20 4.40 9.75
N THR A 177 -7.55 5.50 10.44
CA THR A 177 -6.65 6.66 10.57
C THR A 177 -5.38 6.29 11.35
N ALA A 178 -5.50 5.60 12.48
CA ALA A 178 -4.34 5.12 13.24
C ALA A 178 -3.50 4.11 12.45
N HIS A 179 -4.18 3.19 11.75
CA HIS A 179 -3.58 2.21 10.87
C HIS A 179 -2.75 2.87 9.78
N HIS A 180 -3.30 3.86 9.07
CA HIS A 180 -2.60 4.59 8.02
C HIS A 180 -1.39 5.37 8.54
N ARG A 181 -1.47 5.98 9.73
CA ARG A 181 -0.30 6.64 10.34
C ARG A 181 0.85 5.65 10.57
N GLY A 182 0.52 4.45 11.06
CA GLY A 182 1.48 3.35 11.20
C GLY A 182 2.05 2.89 9.86
N GLY A 183 1.19 2.72 8.85
CA GLY A 183 1.57 2.34 7.49
C GLY A 183 2.49 3.37 6.83
N ILE A 184 2.22 4.66 6.99
CA ILE A 184 3.09 5.76 6.52
C ILE A 184 4.47 5.67 7.17
N HIS A 185 4.54 5.47 8.48
CA HIS A 185 5.81 5.35 9.19
C HIS A 185 6.67 4.18 8.64
N MET A 186 6.05 3.02 8.40
CA MET A 186 6.72 1.87 7.79
C MET A 186 7.15 2.14 6.35
N ALA A 187 6.28 2.77 5.55
CA ALA A 187 6.55 3.07 4.15
C ALA A 187 7.67 4.12 3.97
N GLN A 188 7.72 5.15 4.81
CA GLN A 188 8.82 6.12 4.84
C GLN A 188 10.16 5.45 5.11
N ALA A 189 10.20 4.49 6.05
CA ALA A 189 11.41 3.74 6.36
C ALA A 189 11.89 2.90 5.16
N CYS A 190 10.98 2.23 4.45
CA CYS A 190 11.35 1.51 3.23
C CYS A 190 11.79 2.46 2.10
N ALA A 191 11.08 3.58 1.90
CA ALA A 191 11.47 4.57 0.89
C ALA A 191 12.91 5.07 1.09
N ALA A 192 13.37 5.16 2.35
CA ALA A 192 14.76 5.45 2.69
C ALA A 192 15.69 4.23 2.52
N ALA A 193 15.36 3.09 3.13
CA ALA A 193 16.29 1.98 3.38
C ALA A 193 16.24 0.82 2.37
N CYS A 194 15.12 0.59 1.69
CA CYS A 194 14.98 -0.48 0.71
C CYS A 194 15.95 -0.29 -0.48
N ALA A 195 16.43 -1.36 -1.10
CA ALA A 195 17.34 -1.28 -2.25
C ALA A 195 16.61 -1.44 -3.60
N VAL A 196 15.48 -2.15 -3.62
CA VAL A 196 14.72 -2.46 -4.83
C VAL A 196 13.93 -1.23 -5.27
N GLY A 197 14.30 -0.66 -6.42
CA GLY A 197 13.71 0.60 -6.91
C GLY A 197 12.18 0.54 -7.11
N ALA A 198 11.63 -0.62 -7.50
CA ALA A 198 10.18 -0.81 -7.63
C ALA A 198 9.48 -0.75 -6.27
N GLU A 199 10.05 -1.37 -5.24
CA GLU A 199 9.52 -1.38 -3.88
C GLU A 199 9.63 0.00 -3.22
N LYS A 200 10.74 0.71 -3.39
CA LYS A 200 10.89 2.11 -2.94
C LYS A 200 9.80 3.02 -3.52
N ARG A 201 9.52 2.90 -4.82
CA ARG A 201 8.47 3.69 -5.48
C ARG A 201 7.09 3.32 -4.97
N LEU A 202 6.83 2.03 -4.74
CA LEU A 202 5.59 1.58 -4.14
C LEU A 202 5.41 2.17 -2.74
N ALA A 203 6.45 2.12 -1.90
CA ALA A 203 6.43 2.68 -0.56
C ALA A 203 6.17 4.20 -0.56
N GLN A 204 6.83 4.97 -1.45
CA GLN A 204 6.53 6.39 -1.58
C GLN A 204 5.07 6.63 -1.99
N GLY A 205 4.55 5.87 -2.96
CA GLY A 205 3.14 5.95 -3.35
C GLY A 205 2.17 5.62 -2.22
N MET A 206 2.54 4.68 -1.32
CA MET A 206 1.77 4.38 -0.11
C MET A 206 1.75 5.56 0.88
N VAL A 207 2.86 6.29 1.02
CA VAL A 207 2.92 7.49 1.88
C VAL A 207 1.92 8.53 1.38
N ASP A 208 2.00 8.85 0.09
CA ASP A 208 1.18 9.91 -0.52
C ASP A 208 -0.32 9.55 -0.48
N ALA A 209 -0.66 8.30 -0.84
CA ALA A 209 -2.04 7.83 -0.85
C ALA A 209 -2.65 7.77 0.57
N GLN A 210 -1.93 7.18 1.54
CA GLN A 210 -2.44 7.06 2.91
C GLN A 210 -2.59 8.43 3.58
N GLN A 211 -1.72 9.41 3.27
CA GLN A 211 -1.90 10.77 3.79
C GLN A 211 -3.20 11.40 3.26
N SER A 212 -3.46 11.28 1.96
CA SER A 212 -4.72 11.77 1.37
C SER A 212 -5.95 11.08 1.96
N GLU A 213 -5.86 9.78 2.27
CA GLU A 213 -6.95 9.03 2.88
C GLU A 213 -7.17 9.42 4.35
N ILE A 214 -6.10 9.74 5.10
CA ILE A 214 -6.21 10.30 6.48
C ILE A 214 -6.99 11.61 6.45
N ASP A 215 -6.66 12.52 5.53
CA ASP A 215 -7.32 13.82 5.43
C ASP A 215 -8.81 13.64 5.11
N LEU A 216 -9.14 12.76 4.17
CA LEU A 216 -10.54 12.41 3.86
C LEU A 216 -11.27 11.81 5.08
N MET A 217 -10.63 10.91 5.82
CA MET A 217 -11.24 10.29 7.01
C MET A 217 -11.48 11.31 8.12
N ALA A 218 -10.60 12.30 8.28
CA ALA A 218 -10.80 13.41 9.21
C ALA A 218 -12.07 14.20 8.87
N ASP A 219 -12.24 14.60 7.60
CA ASP A 219 -13.46 15.28 7.14
C ASP A 219 -14.72 14.42 7.38
N MET A 220 -14.64 13.11 7.11
CA MET A 220 -15.75 12.19 7.29
C MET A 220 -16.15 12.03 8.76
N LEU A 221 -15.17 12.08 9.67
CA LEU A 221 -15.39 12.07 11.12
C LEU A 221 -16.04 13.36 11.60
N GLU A 222 -15.59 14.53 11.12
CA GLU A 222 -16.18 15.83 11.46
C GLU A 222 -17.65 15.90 11.06
N LYS A 223 -17.98 15.48 9.83
CA LYS A 223 -19.38 15.35 9.36
C LYS A 223 -20.23 14.43 10.24
N ARG A 224 -19.58 13.51 10.96
CA ARG A 224 -20.20 12.58 11.92
C ARG A 224 -20.10 13.07 13.36
N GLY A 225 -19.75 14.33 13.60
CA GLY A 225 -19.66 14.93 14.93
C GLY A 225 -18.63 14.24 15.82
N ALA A 226 -17.59 13.65 15.22
CA ALA A 226 -16.53 12.94 15.90
C ALA A 226 -15.18 13.54 15.50
N ALA A 227 -14.22 13.54 16.42
CA ALA A 227 -12.82 13.83 16.10
C ALA A 227 -12.05 12.53 15.81
N THR A 228 -10.91 12.66 15.13
CA THR A 228 -9.94 11.58 14.83
C THR A 228 -9.47 10.80 16.05
N GLY A 229 -9.65 11.33 17.26
CA GLY A 229 -8.98 10.83 18.45
C GLY A 229 -7.50 11.23 18.42
N SER A 230 -6.96 11.56 19.59
CA SER A 230 -5.54 11.77 19.82
C SER A 230 -4.82 10.43 19.79
#